data_AF-A0A962XLL5-F1
#
_entry.id   AF-A0A962XLL5-F1
#
_cell.length_a   1.000
_cell.length_b   1.000
_cell.length_c   1.000
_cell.angle_alpha   90.00
_cell.angle_beta   90.00
_cell.angle_gamma   90.00
#
_symmetry.space_group_name_H-M   'P 1'
#
loop_
_entity.id
_entity.type
_entity.pdbx_description
1 polymer ?
#
loop_
_entity_poly.entity_id
_entity_poly.type
_entity_poly.pdbx_seq_one_letter_code
_entity_poly.pdbx_strand_id
1 'polypeptide(L)'
;MIDLLLHLRISLRRITCVLLPSVLILIVLSILAAQLTELTTKNEILSLSSFIVLLSFSALAFNWCRVSPSFASEKLLRLVYQAGIDLFLASLLALVATFFAWLKTTSSLVPSSLYPVLFVLHWLFIAISSFIFLLAILSILKAVKDINPAEPF
;
A
#
# COMPACT_ATOMS: atom_id res chain seq x y z
N MET A 1 -38.44 -6.92 1.11
CA MET A 1 -37.31 -7.61 0.42
C MET A 1 -36.27 -6.62 -0.10
N ILE A 2 -36.69 -5.50 -0.71
CA ILE A 2 -35.81 -4.41 -1.16
C ILE A 2 -35.05 -3.76 0.01
N ASP A 3 -35.71 -3.50 1.14
CA ASP A 3 -35.06 -2.91 2.32
C ASP A 3 -34.03 -3.83 2.99
N LEU A 4 -34.25 -5.15 2.93
CA LEU A 4 -33.31 -6.14 3.45
C LEU A 4 -32.03 -6.16 2.60
N LEU A 5 -32.17 -6.11 1.27
CA LEU A 5 -31.04 -6.00 0.34
C LEU A 5 -30.28 -4.69 0.53
N LEU A 6 -30.98 -3.59 0.79
CA LEU A 6 -30.38 -2.29 1.07
C LEU A 6 -29.56 -2.32 2.38
N HIS A 7 -30.15 -2.82 3.46
CA HIS A 7 -29.46 -2.96 4.75
C HIS A 7 -28.26 -3.92 4.68
N LEU A 8 -28.40 -5.05 3.98
CA LEU A 8 -27.29 -5.99 3.79
C LEU A 8 -26.14 -5.34 3.03
N ARG A 9 -26.44 -4.56 1.97
CA ARG A 9 -25.46 -3.84 1.16
C ARG A 9 -24.74 -2.75 1.96
N ILE A 10 -25.46 -2.01 2.81
CA ILE A 10 -24.89 -1.00 3.71
C ILE A 10 -23.98 -1.66 4.76
N SER A 11 -24.41 -2.76 5.36
CA SER A 11 -23.65 -3.49 6.38
C SER A 11 -22.39 -4.14 5.83
N LEU A 12 -22.48 -4.86 4.70
CA LEU A 12 -21.33 -5.42 3.99
C LEU A 12 -20.29 -4.34 3.68
N ARG A 13 -20.77 -3.17 3.25
CA ARG A 13 -19.91 -2.05 2.89
C ARG A 13 -19.27 -1.37 4.09
N ARG A 14 -19.98 -1.23 5.22
CA ARG A 14 -19.39 -0.80 6.50
C ARG A 14 -18.29 -1.76 6.94
N ILE A 15 -18.55 -3.05 6.83
CA ILE A 15 -17.55 -4.08 7.11
C ILE A 15 -16.37 -3.88 6.17
N THR A 16 -16.57 -3.69 4.86
CA THR A 16 -15.45 -3.43 3.93
C THR A 16 -14.67 -2.16 4.30
N CYS A 17 -15.33 -1.06 4.65
CA CYS A 17 -14.68 0.21 4.99
C CYS A 17 -13.82 0.14 6.27
N VAL A 18 -14.14 -0.75 7.21
CA VAL A 18 -13.39 -0.92 8.48
C VAL A 18 -12.40 -2.07 8.40
N LEU A 19 -12.81 -3.17 7.77
CA LEU A 19 -12.04 -4.40 7.67
C LEU A 19 -10.90 -4.25 6.66
N LEU A 20 -11.11 -3.54 5.55
CA LEU A 20 -10.06 -3.30 4.56
C LEU A 20 -8.87 -2.58 5.21
N PRO A 21 -8.99 -1.37 5.81
CA PRO A 21 -7.85 -0.70 6.45
C PRO A 21 -7.17 -1.53 7.55
N SER A 22 -7.93 -2.31 8.31
CA SER A 22 -7.38 -3.19 9.36
C SER A 22 -6.53 -4.32 8.77
N VAL A 23 -7.01 -4.95 7.70
CA VAL A 23 -6.25 -5.94 6.93
C VAL A 23 -5.02 -5.30 6.27
N LEU A 24 -5.13 -4.05 5.79
CA LEU A 24 -3.99 -3.28 5.26
C LEU A 24 -2.88 -3.14 6.30
N ILE A 25 -3.21 -2.70 7.52
CA ILE A 25 -2.24 -2.56 8.62
C ILE A 25 -1.55 -3.89 8.91
N LEU A 26 -2.31 -4.99 8.99
CA LEU A 26 -1.74 -6.31 9.27
C LEU A 26 -0.75 -6.72 8.19
N ILE A 27 -1.08 -6.51 6.92
CA ILE A 27 -0.16 -6.78 5.79
C ILE A 27 1.09 -5.90 5.89
N VAL A 28 0.96 -4.62 6.26
CA VAL A 28 2.11 -3.72 6.50
C VAL A 28 3.03 -4.29 7.56
N LEU A 29 2.48 -4.64 8.72
CA LEU A 29 3.25 -5.16 9.85
C LEU A 29 3.93 -6.48 9.49
N SER A 30 3.27 -7.36 8.73
CA SER A 30 3.86 -8.59 8.23
C SER A 30 5.00 -8.34 7.25
N ILE A 31 4.86 -7.37 6.33
CA ILE A 31 5.92 -7.01 5.38
C ILE A 31 7.11 -6.38 6.11
N LEU A 32 6.88 -5.46 7.05
CA LEU A 32 7.94 -4.85 7.85
C LEU A 32 8.68 -5.89 8.72
N ALA A 33 7.94 -6.80 9.35
CA ALA A 33 8.53 -7.90 10.11
C ALA A 33 9.36 -8.83 9.22
N ALA A 34 8.90 -9.11 7.99
CA ALA A 34 9.63 -9.91 7.02
C ALA A 34 10.88 -9.17 6.46
N GLN A 35 10.84 -7.84 6.32
CA GLN A 35 12.00 -7.01 5.97
C GLN A 35 13.09 -7.08 7.04
N LEU A 36 12.71 -7.13 8.33
CA LEU A 36 13.63 -7.29 9.46
C LEU A 36 14.38 -8.63 9.43
N THR A 37 13.72 -9.72 9.01
CA THR A 37 14.36 -11.03 8.83
C THR A 37 15.25 -11.10 7.58
N GLU A 38 15.00 -10.29 6.56
CA GLU A 38 15.88 -10.19 5.39
C GLU A 38 17.18 -9.43 5.67
N LEU A 39 17.22 -8.51 6.65
CA LEU A 39 18.50 -7.93 7.09
C LEU A 39 19.50 -8.99 7.57
N THR A 40 19.01 -10.17 7.97
CA THR A 40 19.84 -11.31 8.40
C THR A 40 19.99 -12.39 7.32
N THR A 41 19.19 -12.37 6.25
CA THR A 41 19.17 -13.41 5.20
C THR A 41 19.36 -12.80 3.80
N LYS A 42 20.33 -13.31 3.01
CA LYS A 42 20.71 -12.76 1.69
C LYS A 42 19.66 -12.94 0.57
N ASN A 43 18.41 -13.26 0.90
CA ASN A 43 17.34 -13.40 -0.08
C ASN A 43 16.78 -12.01 -0.39
N GLU A 44 16.60 -11.67 -1.67
CA GLU A 44 16.15 -10.33 -2.12
C GLU A 44 14.68 -10.37 -2.61
N ILE A 45 13.90 -11.36 -2.17
CA ILE A 45 12.54 -11.68 -2.67
C ILE A 45 11.51 -10.64 -2.20
N LEU A 46 11.75 -9.91 -1.10
CA LEU A 46 10.77 -8.97 -0.56
C LEU A 46 10.53 -7.73 -1.41
N SER A 47 11.50 -7.26 -2.19
CA SER A 47 11.33 -6.03 -2.97
C SER A 47 10.25 -6.17 -4.05
N LEU A 48 10.25 -7.30 -4.75
CA LEU A 48 9.22 -7.66 -5.73
C LEU A 48 7.86 -7.90 -5.05
N SER A 49 7.86 -8.61 -3.92
CA SER A 49 6.66 -8.84 -3.11
C SER A 49 6.01 -7.52 -2.67
N SER A 50 6.85 -6.58 -2.20
CA SER A 50 6.42 -5.25 -1.76
C SER A 50 5.83 -4.45 -2.92
N PHE A 51 6.45 -4.49 -4.10
CA PHE A 51 5.88 -3.88 -5.30
C PHE A 51 4.47 -4.39 -5.61
N ILE A 52 4.28 -5.72 -5.67
CA ILE A 52 2.99 -6.34 -6.01
C ILE A 52 1.91 -5.93 -4.99
N VAL A 53 2.25 -5.96 -3.71
CA VAL A 53 1.32 -5.60 -2.63
C VAL A 53 0.92 -4.13 -2.71
N LEU A 54 1.89 -3.22 -2.85
CA LEU A 54 1.62 -1.78 -2.93
C LEU A 54 0.81 -1.43 -4.18
N LEU A 55 1.11 -2.05 -5.32
CA LEU A 55 0.36 -1.86 -6.55
C LEU A 55 -1.09 -2.36 -6.41
N SER A 56 -1.28 -3.52 -5.78
CA SER A 56 -2.62 -4.05 -5.50
C SER A 56 -3.42 -3.12 -4.61
N PHE A 57 -2.79 -2.51 -3.60
CA PHE A 57 -3.46 -1.53 -2.74
C PHE A 57 -3.79 -0.23 -3.43
N SER A 58 -2.91 0.26 -4.29
CA SER A 58 -3.21 1.41 -5.15
C SER A 58 -4.43 1.13 -6.04
N ALA A 59 -4.46 -0.03 -6.70
CA ALA A 59 -5.59 -0.43 -7.54
C ALA A 59 -6.90 -0.55 -6.74
N LEU A 60 -6.84 -1.10 -5.52
CA LEU A 60 -7.99 -1.17 -4.62
C LEU A 60 -8.49 0.22 -4.21
N ALA A 61 -7.59 1.15 -3.88
CA ALA A 61 -7.95 2.52 -3.51
C ALA A 61 -8.64 3.26 -4.67
N PHE A 62 -8.11 3.14 -5.89
CA PHE A 62 -8.75 3.73 -7.08
C PHE A 62 -10.10 3.08 -7.40
N ASN A 63 -10.20 1.76 -7.30
CA ASN A 63 -11.46 1.07 -7.51
C ASN A 63 -12.51 1.48 -6.47
N TRP A 64 -12.09 1.65 -5.21
CA TRP A 64 -12.95 2.12 -4.13
C TRP A 64 -13.52 3.52 -4.43
N CYS A 65 -12.68 4.44 -4.89
CA CYS A 65 -13.10 5.78 -5.31
C CYS A 65 -14.14 5.73 -6.43
N ARG A 66 -13.96 4.84 -7.41
CA ARG A 66 -14.85 4.69 -8.56
C ARG A 66 -16.23 4.13 -8.18
N VAL A 67 -16.30 3.19 -7.23
CA VAL A 67 -17.57 2.51 -6.88
C VAL A 67 -18.32 3.15 -5.71
N SER A 68 -17.74 4.18 -5.06
CA SER A 68 -18.31 4.86 -3.89
C SER A 68 -18.77 6.32 -3.98
N PRO A 69 -18.92 6.97 -5.16
CA PRO A 69 -19.43 8.35 -5.24
C PRO A 69 -20.78 8.57 -4.55
N SER A 70 -21.65 7.57 -4.54
CA SER A 70 -23.02 7.66 -4.02
C SER A 70 -23.14 7.49 -2.51
N PHE A 71 -22.05 7.21 -1.79
CA PHE A 71 -22.11 6.79 -0.37
C PHE A 71 -20.86 7.19 0.44
N ALA A 72 -20.02 8.07 -0.10
CA ALA A 72 -18.86 8.60 0.57
C ALA A 72 -18.80 10.10 0.28
N SER A 73 -18.42 10.90 1.27
CA SER A 73 -18.25 12.33 1.04
C SER A 73 -17.16 12.57 -0.01
N GLU A 74 -17.30 13.62 -0.80
CA GLU A 74 -16.29 14.00 -1.81
C GLU A 74 -14.91 14.19 -1.15
N LYS A 75 -14.88 14.70 0.08
CA LYS A 75 -13.68 14.84 0.91
C LYS A 75 -13.01 13.49 1.19
N LEU A 76 -13.77 12.46 1.58
CA LEU A 76 -13.25 11.12 1.81
C LEU A 76 -12.71 10.49 0.51
N LEU A 77 -13.46 10.64 -0.60
CA LEU A 77 -13.05 10.11 -1.90
C LEU A 77 -11.74 10.75 -2.39
N ARG A 78 -11.57 12.06 -2.23
CA ARG A 78 -10.31 12.75 -2.55
C ARG A 78 -9.14 12.24 -1.71
N LEU A 79 -9.36 11.99 -0.41
CA LEU A 79 -8.32 11.46 0.48
C LEU A 79 -7.90 10.04 0.10
N VAL A 80 -8.87 9.15 -0.15
CA VAL A 80 -8.59 7.77 -0.58
C VAL A 80 -7.92 7.76 -1.96
N TYR A 81 -8.32 8.65 -2.87
CA TYR A 81 -7.70 8.79 -4.18
C TYR A 81 -6.23 9.23 -4.07
N GLN A 82 -5.96 10.26 -3.26
CA GLN A 82 -4.59 10.72 -3.00
C GLN A 82 -3.74 9.60 -2.40
N ALA A 83 -4.26 8.88 -1.40
CA ALA A 83 -3.57 7.73 -0.84
C ALA A 83 -3.32 6.64 -1.88
N GLY A 84 -4.23 6.43 -2.84
CA GLY A 84 -4.04 5.56 -3.99
C GLY A 84 -2.88 5.98 -4.90
N ILE A 85 -2.68 7.27 -5.12
CA ILE A 85 -1.52 7.83 -5.85
C ILE A 85 -0.23 7.59 -5.05
N ASP A 86 -0.24 7.87 -3.75
CA ASP A 86 0.93 7.69 -2.89
C ASP A 86 1.36 6.21 -2.84
N LEU A 87 0.40 5.29 -2.77
CA LEU A 87 0.62 3.85 -2.88
C LEU A 87 1.19 3.43 -4.24
N PHE A 88 0.73 4.06 -5.32
CA PHE A 88 1.28 3.83 -6.66
C PHE A 88 2.75 4.25 -6.73
N LEU A 89 3.07 5.45 -6.24
CA LEU A 89 4.44 5.95 -6.18
C LEU A 89 5.33 5.07 -5.32
N ALA A 90 4.84 4.62 -4.16
CA ALA A 90 5.55 3.65 -3.32
C ALA A 90 5.83 2.35 -4.08
N SER A 91 4.85 1.84 -4.84
CA SER A 91 5.04 0.63 -5.65
C SER A 91 6.15 0.82 -6.70
N LEU A 92 6.20 1.97 -7.38
CA LEU A 92 7.26 2.27 -8.35
C LEU A 92 8.64 2.35 -7.68
N LEU A 93 8.74 2.90 -6.48
CA LEU A 93 9.99 2.92 -5.71
C LEU A 93 10.43 1.51 -5.32
N ALA A 94 9.51 0.65 -4.89
CA ALA A 94 9.79 -0.76 -4.61
C ALA A 94 10.23 -1.54 -5.87
N LEU A 95 9.68 -1.22 -7.04
CA LEU A 95 10.10 -1.78 -8.32
C LEU A 95 11.52 -1.35 -8.68
N VAL A 96 11.86 -0.06 -8.50
CA VAL A 96 13.23 0.44 -8.71
C VAL A 96 14.21 -0.19 -7.73
N ALA A 97 13.83 -0.38 -6.47
CA ALA A 97 14.63 -1.12 -5.50
C ALA A 97 14.88 -2.56 -5.97
N THR A 98 13.85 -3.24 -6.47
CA THR A 98 13.95 -4.60 -7.04
C THR A 98 14.95 -4.63 -8.20
N PHE A 99 14.93 -3.61 -9.06
CA PHE A 99 15.88 -3.49 -10.17
C PHE A 99 17.33 -3.35 -9.69
N PHE A 100 17.61 -2.57 -8.64
CA PHE A 100 18.96 -2.46 -8.09
C PHE A 100 19.45 -3.76 -7.45
N ALA A 101 18.57 -4.50 -6.76
CA ALA A 101 18.84 -5.84 -6.26
C ALA A 101 19.16 -6.82 -7.41
N TRP A 102 18.35 -6.79 -8.47
CA TRP A 102 18.56 -7.63 -9.65
C TRP A 102 19.90 -7.34 -10.36
N LEU A 103 20.26 -6.07 -10.53
CA LEU A 103 21.55 -5.68 -11.13
C LEU A 103 22.75 -6.20 -10.33
N LYS A 104 22.65 -6.25 -9.00
CA LYS A 104 23.70 -6.82 -8.14
C LYS A 104 23.85 -8.33 -8.32
N THR A 105 22.76 -9.05 -8.59
CA THR A 105 22.75 -10.53 -8.61
C THR A 105 23.08 -11.14 -9.98
N THR A 106 22.75 -10.46 -11.07
CA THR A 106 22.81 -11.07 -12.43
C THR A 106 23.82 -10.45 -13.37
N SER A 107 24.35 -9.27 -13.08
CA SER A 107 25.13 -8.53 -14.05
C SER A 107 26.64 -8.67 -13.83
N SER A 108 27.28 -9.42 -14.74
CA SER A 108 28.73 -9.34 -14.99
C SER A 108 29.18 -7.97 -15.55
N LEU A 109 28.22 -7.10 -15.89
CA LEU A 109 28.44 -5.76 -16.45
C LEU A 109 28.63 -4.68 -15.37
N VAL A 110 28.36 -4.99 -14.10
CA VAL A 110 28.45 -3.99 -13.01
C VAL A 110 29.78 -4.18 -12.28
N PRO A 111 30.66 -3.16 -12.26
CA PRO A 111 31.88 -3.20 -11.46
C PRO A 111 31.59 -3.48 -9.99
N SER A 112 32.43 -4.30 -9.35
CA SER A 112 32.30 -4.64 -7.92
C SER A 112 32.30 -3.42 -7.01
N SER A 113 32.93 -2.31 -7.44
CA SER A 113 32.92 -1.03 -6.74
C SER A 113 31.54 -0.37 -6.66
N LEU A 114 30.60 -0.71 -7.55
CA LEU A 114 29.23 -0.18 -7.54
C LEU A 114 28.27 -0.99 -6.65
N TYR A 115 28.65 -2.19 -6.19
CA TYR A 115 27.78 -3.03 -5.35
C TYR A 115 27.37 -2.36 -4.03
N PRO A 116 28.25 -1.67 -3.28
CA PRO A 116 27.84 -0.96 -2.07
C PRO A 116 26.84 0.16 -2.37
N VAL A 117 27.00 0.85 -3.51
CA VAL A 117 26.12 1.93 -3.93
C VAL A 117 24.72 1.39 -4.27
N LEU A 118 24.65 0.33 -5.08
CA LEU A 118 23.39 -0.33 -5.43
C LEU A 118 22.68 -0.90 -4.20
N PHE A 119 23.43 -1.44 -3.25
CA PHE A 119 22.89 -1.93 -1.99
C PHE A 119 22.26 -0.80 -1.15
N VAL A 120 22.97 0.32 -0.99
CA VAL A 120 22.44 1.49 -0.27
C VAL A 120 21.21 2.04 -0.97
N LEU A 121 21.23 2.18 -2.30
CA LEU A 121 20.08 2.65 -3.08
C LEU A 121 18.87 1.71 -2.95
N HIS A 122 19.08 0.40 -3.01
CA HIS A 122 18.01 -0.57 -2.80
C HIS A 122 17.29 -0.36 -1.46
N TRP A 123 18.06 -0.33 -0.36
CA TRP A 123 17.49 -0.16 0.97
C TRP A 123 16.88 1.22 1.20
N LEU A 124 17.47 2.27 0.63
CA LEU A 124 16.92 3.62 0.69
C LEU A 124 15.54 3.68 0.01
N PHE A 125 15.42 3.11 -1.19
CA PHE A 125 14.14 3.10 -1.92
C PHE A 125 13.09 2.25 -1.22
N ILE A 126 13.46 1.10 -0.64
CA ILE A 126 12.56 0.31 0.21
C ILE A 126 12.11 1.10 1.44
N ALA A 127 13.02 1.78 2.14
CA ALA A 127 12.69 2.58 3.31
C ALA A 127 11.71 3.73 2.97
N ILE A 128 11.97 4.45 1.88
CA ILE A 128 11.08 5.53 1.41
C ILE A 128 9.72 4.95 1.01
N SER A 129 9.69 3.84 0.26
CA SER A 129 8.45 3.16 -0.12
C SER A 129 7.63 2.75 1.10
N SER A 130 8.26 2.11 2.09
CA SER A 130 7.59 1.72 3.34
C SER A 130 7.08 2.93 4.13
N PHE A 131 7.83 4.04 4.14
CA PHE A 131 7.41 5.27 4.81
C PHE A 131 6.18 5.91 4.13
N ILE A 132 6.20 6.06 2.80
CA ILE A 132 5.07 6.56 2.02
C ILE A 132 3.84 5.66 2.25
N PHE A 133 4.04 4.35 2.23
CA PHE A 133 2.98 3.40 2.49
C PHE A 133 2.34 3.62 3.86
N LEU A 134 3.15 3.74 4.92
CA LEU A 134 2.66 3.99 6.26
C LEU A 134 1.84 5.30 6.34
N LEU A 135 2.33 6.38 5.73
CA LEU A 135 1.62 7.66 5.70
C LEU A 135 0.29 7.59 4.95
N ALA A 136 0.25 6.90 3.80
CA ALA A 136 -0.96 6.70 3.02
C ALA A 136 -2.00 5.92 3.83
N ILE A 137 -1.58 4.87 4.53
CA ILE A 137 -2.46 4.07 5.40
C ILE A 137 -2.96 4.88 6.60
N LEU A 138 -2.10 5.61 7.30
CA LEU A 138 -2.50 6.47 8.41
C LEU A 138 -3.51 7.54 7.96
N SER A 139 -3.32 8.08 6.76
CA SER A 139 -4.24 9.06 6.17
C SER A 139 -5.61 8.44 5.87
N ILE A 140 -5.66 7.22 5.32
CA ILE A 140 -6.91 6.47 5.12
C ILE A 140 -7.57 6.17 6.47
N LEU A 141 -6.83 5.72 7.48
CA LEU A 141 -7.38 5.38 8.80
C LEU A 141 -7.95 6.60 9.51
N LYS A 142 -7.25 7.73 9.46
CA LYS A 142 -7.75 8.99 9.99
C LYS A 142 -9.02 9.41 9.26
N ALA A 143 -9.03 9.32 7.93
CA ALA A 143 -10.20 9.64 7.12
C ALA A 143 -11.40 8.73 7.44
N VAL A 144 -11.17 7.43 7.69
CA VAL A 144 -12.21 6.47 8.07
C VAL A 144 -12.73 6.73 9.49
N LYS A 145 -11.85 7.08 10.43
CA LYS A 145 -12.23 7.43 11.82
C LYS A 145 -13.10 8.68 11.88
N ASP A 146 -12.83 9.65 11.00
CA ASP A 146 -13.58 10.90 10.91
C ASP A 146 -14.93 10.74 10.17
N ILE A 147 -15.26 9.53 9.67
CA ILE A 147 -16.59 9.21 9.15
C ILE A 147 -17.56 9.14 10.32
N ASN A 148 -18.32 10.22 10.55
CA ASN A 148 -19.37 10.25 11.55
C ASN A 148 -20.57 9.41 11.05
N PRO A 149 -20.96 8.31 11.72
CA PRO A 149 -22.04 7.43 11.25
C PRO A 149 -23.45 8.05 11.35
N ALA A 150 -23.55 9.29 11.83
CA ALA A 150 -24.79 10.00 12.15
C ALA A 150 -25.22 11.05 11.11
N GLU A 151 -24.42 11.30 10.07
CA GLU A 151 -24.89 12.14 8.95
C GLU A 151 -25.67 11.26 7.96
N PRO A 152 -26.99 11.46 7.81
CA PRO A 152 -27.71 10.88 6.69
C PRO A 152 -27.21 11.53 5.39
N PHE A 153 -27.03 10.70 4.37
CA PHE A 153 -26.82 11.15 2.99
C PHE A 153 -28.04 11.89 2.46
#